data_AF-A0A527ZMT8-F1
#
_entry.id   AF-A0A527ZMT8-F1
#
_cell.length_a   1.000
_cell.length_b   1.000
_cell.length_c   1.000
_cell.angle_alpha   90.00
_cell.angle_beta   90.00
_cell.angle_gamma   90.00
#
_symmetry.space_group_name_H-M   'P 1'
#
loop_
_entity.id
_entity.type
_entity.pdbx_description
1 polymer ?
#
loop_
_entity_poly.entity_id
_entity_poly.type
_entity_poly.pdbx_seq_one_letter_code
_entity_poly.pdbx_strand_id
1 'polypeptide(L)'
;IVNFTREKIFGTGAGHHSPIGGYLEAEDLVLVLDVNEAFKPWLIELERLFSAMDTIDGDGDKKRGFAFDRASFGALRWILDA
;
A
#
# COMPACT_ATOMS: atom_id res chain seq x y z
N ILE A 1 1.19 -3.29 -5.53
CA ILE A 1 2.11 -3.08 -4.39
C ILE A 1 2.29 -1.58 -4.21
N VAL A 2 2.19 -1.08 -2.98
CA VAL A 2 2.47 0.34 -2.64
C VAL A 2 3.85 0.46 -2.00
N ASN A 3 4.55 1.54 -2.31
CA ASN A 3 5.77 2.03 -1.68
C ASN A 3 5.41 3.34 -0.94
N PHE A 4 5.62 3.40 0.36
CA PHE A 4 5.27 4.55 1.19
C PHE A 4 6.29 4.73 2.32
N THR A 5 6.40 5.94 2.90
CA THR A 5 7.14 6.11 4.15
C THR A 5 6.25 5.81 5.35
N ARG A 6 6.77 5.02 6.31
CA ARG A 6 6.11 4.79 7.60
C ARG A 6 6.03 6.06 8.44
N GLU A 7 6.92 7.02 8.24
CA GLU A 7 6.93 8.27 9.02
C GLU A 7 5.62 9.06 8.90
N LYS A 8 5.07 9.19 7.69
CA LYS A 8 3.80 9.89 7.46
C LYS A 8 2.59 9.17 8.05
N ILE A 9 2.71 7.86 8.32
CA ILE A 9 1.63 7.04 8.84
C ILE A 9 1.75 6.87 10.36
N PHE A 10 2.94 6.57 10.88
CA PHE A 10 3.15 6.21 12.29
C PHE A 10 3.96 7.25 13.07
N GLY A 11 4.38 8.34 12.43
CA GLY A 11 5.27 9.35 13.03
C GLY A 11 6.73 8.88 13.16
N THR A 12 7.06 7.68 12.70
CA THR A 12 8.41 7.10 12.74
C THR A 12 8.58 6.02 11.67
N GLY A 13 9.83 5.60 11.44
CA GLY A 13 10.19 4.56 10.48
C GLY A 13 10.62 5.11 9.12
N ALA A 14 10.93 4.20 8.20
CA ALA A 14 11.46 4.51 6.87
C ALA A 14 10.51 4.00 5.76
N GLY A 15 11.01 3.96 4.51
CA GLY A 15 10.29 3.39 3.37
C GLY A 15 9.85 1.94 3.61
N HIS A 16 8.67 1.59 3.12
CA HIS A 16 8.10 0.24 3.22
C HIS A 16 7.28 -0.11 1.98
N HIS A 17 7.22 -1.41 1.67
CA HIS A 17 6.45 -1.95 0.56
C HIS A 17 5.44 -2.97 1.05
N SER A 18 4.19 -2.88 0.58
CA SER A 18 3.15 -3.87 0.92
C SER A 18 2.07 -3.98 -0.17
N PRO A 19 1.40 -5.13 -0.31
CA PRO A 19 0.21 -5.23 -1.15
C PRO A 19 -0.97 -4.42 -0.62
N ILE A 20 -1.85 -4.01 -1.54
CA ILE A 20 -3.18 -3.51 -1.21
C ILE A 20 -4.15 -4.68 -1.32
N GLY A 21 -4.91 -4.93 -0.25
CA GLY A 21 -5.88 -6.03 -0.16
C GLY A 21 -7.29 -5.63 -0.59
N GLY A 22 -7.60 -4.34 -0.62
CA GLY A 22 -8.92 -3.84 -0.99
C GLY A 22 -9.10 -2.36 -0.67
N TYR A 23 -10.25 -1.84 -1.06
CA TYR A 23 -10.70 -0.48 -0.80
C TYR A 23 -12.14 -0.53 -0.28
N LEU A 24 -12.39 0.16 0.83
CA LEU A 24 -13.68 0.23 1.49
C LEU A 24 -14.32 1.57 1.13
N GLU A 25 -15.21 1.53 0.14
CA GLU A 25 -15.68 2.74 -0.55
C GLU A 25 -16.49 3.70 0.33
N ALA A 26 -17.26 3.17 1.28
CA ALA A 26 -18.15 3.99 2.11
C ALA A 26 -17.36 4.82 3.15
N GLU A 27 -16.18 4.35 3.55
CA GLU A 27 -15.33 4.97 4.57
C GLU A 27 -14.06 5.62 4.00
N ASP A 28 -13.81 5.50 2.69
CA ASP A 28 -12.58 5.95 2.01
C ASP A 28 -11.29 5.35 2.64
N LEU A 29 -11.34 4.05 2.94
CA LEU A 29 -10.25 3.32 3.58
C LEU A 29 -9.59 2.31 2.65
N VAL A 30 -8.27 2.24 2.71
CA VAL A 30 -7.46 1.25 1.98
C VAL A 30 -6.98 0.17 2.94
N LEU A 31 -7.17 -1.10 2.58
CA LEU A 31 -6.58 -2.23 3.31
C LEU A 31 -5.14 -2.46 2.86
N VAL A 32 -4.18 -2.18 3.74
CA VAL A 32 -2.76 -2.48 3.53
C VAL A 32 -2.45 -3.84 4.16
N LEU A 33 -1.97 -4.77 3.34
CA LEU A 33 -1.53 -6.09 3.80
C LEU A 33 -0.07 -6.02 4.23
N ASP A 34 0.21 -5.40 5.38
CA ASP A 34 1.58 -5.16 5.84
C ASP A 34 2.35 -6.49 6.00
N VAL A 35 3.47 -6.60 5.28
CA VAL A 35 4.31 -7.81 5.28
C VAL A 35 5.18 -7.92 6.54
N ASN A 36 5.29 -6.85 7.32
CA ASN A 36 5.90 -6.90 8.65
C ASN A 36 4.88 -7.44 9.65
N GLU A 37 5.16 -8.63 10.18
CA GLU A 37 4.25 -9.33 11.08
C GLU A 37 3.82 -8.51 12.31
N ALA A 38 4.69 -7.65 12.84
CA ALA A 38 4.38 -6.84 14.01
C ALA A 38 3.26 -5.80 13.76
N PHE A 39 3.07 -5.39 12.51
CA PHE A 39 2.07 -4.39 12.13
C PHE A 39 0.72 -5.02 11.76
N LYS A 40 0.75 -6.28 11.27
CA LYS A 40 -0.43 -7.01 10.75
C LYS A 40 -1.13 -6.20 9.63
N PRO A 41 -2.19 -6.74 8.97
CA PRO A 41 -2.99 -5.92 8.07
C PRO A 41 -3.74 -4.80 8.80
N TRP A 42 -3.83 -3.62 8.18
CA TRP A 42 -4.51 -2.45 8.75
C TRP A 42 -5.23 -1.62 7.69
N LEU A 43 -6.22 -0.85 8.13
CA LEU A 43 -6.96 0.13 7.33
C LEU A 43 -6.39 1.53 7.53
N ILE A 44 -6.39 2.33 6.48
CA ILE A 44 -5.93 3.73 6.51
C ILE A 44 -6.74 4.60 5.57
N GLU A 45 -6.86 5.89 5.88
CA GLU A 45 -7.45 6.87 4.97
C GLU A 45 -6.66 6.95 3.65
N LEU A 46 -7.37 6.96 2.52
CA LEU A 46 -6.76 7.05 1.20
C LEU A 46 -5.82 8.27 1.08
N GLU A 47 -6.27 9.43 1.57
CA GLU A 47 -5.48 10.67 1.56
C GLU A 47 -4.16 10.54 2.35
N ARG A 48 -4.21 9.85 3.50
CA ARG A 48 -3.02 9.65 4.34
C ARG A 48 -2.04 8.69 3.69
N LEU A 49 -2.52 7.62 3.06
CA LEU A 49 -1.68 6.73 2.27
C LEU A 49 -1.06 7.47 1.08
N PHE A 50 -1.83 8.29 0.37
CA PHE A 50 -1.33 9.13 -0.72
C PHE A 50 -0.23 10.08 -0.24
N SER A 51 -0.43 10.77 0.88
CA SER A 51 0.57 11.66 1.48
C SER A 51 1.85 10.93 1.87
N ALA A 52 1.76 9.65 2.25
CA ALA A 52 2.93 8.81 2.53
C ALA A 52 3.66 8.35 1.26
N MET A 53 2.94 8.16 0.15
CA MET A 53 3.52 7.91 -1.17
C MET A 53 4.12 9.17 -1.80
N ASP A 54 3.56 10.35 -1.51
CA ASP A 54 3.99 11.64 -2.06
C ASP A 54 5.26 12.20 -1.39
N THR A 55 6.21 11.32 -1.09
CA THR A 55 7.48 11.65 -0.44
C THR A 55 8.64 11.18 -1.33
N ILE A 56 9.75 11.91 -1.31
CA ILE A 56 10.96 11.51 -2.03
C ILE A 56 11.60 10.32 -1.33
N ASP A 57 11.98 9.31 -2.13
CA ASP A 57 12.75 8.18 -1.66
C ASP A 57 14.22 8.52 -1.62
N GLY A 58 14.86 8.27 -0.47
CA GLY A 58 16.23 8.73 -0.18
C GLY A 58 17.30 8.11 -1.08
N ASP A 59 17.00 6.93 -1.65
CA ASP A 59 17.91 6.20 -2.53
C ASP A 59 17.73 6.53 -4.02
N GLY A 60 16.65 7.24 -4.39
CA GLY A 60 16.19 7.34 -5.77
C GLY A 60 15.94 8.73 -6.32
N ASP A 61 15.99 9.78 -5.48
CA ASP A 61 15.62 11.17 -5.81
C ASP A 61 14.26 11.30 -6.54
N LYS A 62 13.39 10.30 -6.35
CA LYS A 62 12.08 10.19 -6.98
C LYS A 62 11.03 9.98 -5.90
N LYS A 63 9.81 10.40 -6.20
CA LYS A 63 8.67 10.11 -5.34
C LYS A 63 8.47 8.59 -5.23
N ARG A 64 7.99 8.15 -4.08
CA ARG A 64 7.43 6.80 -3.90
C ARG A 64 6.11 6.69 -4.71
N GLY A 65 5.40 5.57 -4.61
CA GLY A 65 4.23 5.34 -5.44
C GLY A 65 3.74 3.89 -5.40
N PHE A 66 3.12 3.42 -6.47
CA PHE A 66 2.60 2.06 -6.56
C PHE A 66 3.03 1.37 -7.86
N ALA A 67 3.13 0.05 -7.79
CA ALA A 67 3.32 -0.82 -8.93
C ALA A 67 2.10 -1.73 -9.08
N PHE A 68 1.63 -1.86 -10.33
CA PHE A 68 0.54 -2.73 -10.71
C PHE A 68 1.06 -3.81 -11.66
N ASP A 69 0.84 -5.08 -11.32
CA ASP A 69 1.14 -6.20 -12.22
C ASP A 69 -0.17 -6.80 -12.74
N ARG A 70 -0.30 -6.88 -14.07
CA ARG A 70 -1.46 -7.49 -14.74
C ARG A 70 -1.45 -9.01 -14.71
N ALA A 71 -0.28 -9.66 -14.65
CA ALA A 71 -0.20 -11.12 -14.73
C ALA A 71 -0.86 -11.78 -13.51
N SER A 72 -0.73 -11.16 -12.34
CA SER A 72 -1.35 -11.63 -11.08
C SER A 72 -2.89 -11.52 -11.04
N PHE A 73 -3.50 -10.69 -11.88
CA PHE A 73 -4.97 -10.51 -11.91
C PHE A 73 -5.70 -11.65 -12.62
N GLY A 74 -5.05 -12.30 -13.60
CA GLY A 74 -5.61 -13.46 -14.30
C GLY A 74 -5.82 -14.67 -13.39
N ALA A 75 -4.90 -14.87 -12.43
CA ALA A 75 -5.02 -15.93 -11.43
C ALA A 75 -6.16 -15.68 -10.42
N LEU A 76 -6.36 -14.43 -10.00
CA LEU A 76 -7.43 -14.06 -9.07
C LEU A 76 -8.82 -14.19 -9.70
N ARG A 77 -8.96 -13.84 -10.99
CA ARG A 77 -10.20 -14.04 -11.75
C ARG A 77 -10.57 -15.52 -11.85
N TRP A 78 -9.58 -16.41 -12.03
CA TRP A 78 -9.83 -17.85 -12.10
C TRP A 78 -10.30 -18.44 -10.77
N ILE A 79 -9.84 -17.90 -9.63
CA ILE A 79 -10.26 -18.34 -8.29
C ILE A 79 -11.68 -17.86 -7.96
N LEU A 80 -12.11 -16.70 -8.45
CA LEU A 80 -13.44 -16.14 -8.17
C LEU A 80 -14.54 -16.67 -9.10
N ASP A 81 -14.16 -17.18 -10.27
CA ASP A 81 -15.07 -17.76 -11.27
C ASP A 81 -15.16 -19.31 -11.19
N ALA A 82 -14.49 -19.94 -10.21
CA ALA A 82 -14.49 -21.40 -9.96
C ALA A 82 -15.33 -21.77 -8.72
#